data_AF-A0A2D4VLT4-F1
#
_entry.id   AF-A0A2D4VLT4-F1
#
_cell.length_a   1.000
_cell.length_b   1.000
_cell.length_c   1.000
_cell.angle_alpha   90.00
_cell.angle_beta   90.00
_cell.angle_gamma   90.00
#
_symmetry.space_group_name_H-M   'P 1'
#
loop_
_entity.id
_entity.type
_entity.pdbx_description
1 polymer ?
#
loop_
_entity_poly.entity_id
_entity_poly.type
_entity_poly.pdbx_seq_one_letter_code
_entity_poly.pdbx_strand_id
1 'polypeptide(L)'
;METPSSANKLEGWLRFYEGQIEHVRHHERMRSQATNVVVVISAAMLAFLASSGTTVLVHSSVSIAVGLFIVVANIYGCLMSSKHYERSRLHADVAAKYRIVVSSMISDEVHNAEEVRRSAHQEHSKMLLTRIKANWLWSGLHILIGFIGAAIAWNSAGS
;
A
#
# COMPACT_ATOMS: atom_id res chain seq x y z
N MET A 1 -18.65 42.66 -6.47
CA MET A 1 -18.04 41.38 -6.10
C MET A 1 -16.58 41.46 -6.55
N GLU A 2 -15.65 41.67 -5.63
CA GLU A 2 -14.23 41.84 -5.98
C GLU A 2 -13.64 40.50 -6.43
N THR A 3 -12.90 40.51 -7.54
CA THR A 3 -12.19 39.31 -8.00
C THR A 3 -11.02 39.03 -7.07
N PRO A 4 -10.86 37.79 -6.55
CA PRO A 4 -9.76 37.47 -5.66
C PRO A 4 -8.40 37.71 -6.32
N SER A 5 -7.44 38.22 -5.53
CA SER A 5 -6.07 38.48 -5.98
C SER A 5 -5.39 37.21 -6.51
N SER A 6 -4.37 37.37 -7.36
CA SER A 6 -3.55 36.25 -7.86
C SER A 6 -2.94 35.43 -6.72
N ALA A 7 -2.49 36.11 -5.66
CA ALA A 7 -1.95 35.49 -4.45
C ALA A 7 -3.00 34.59 -3.76
N ASN A 8 -4.24 35.06 -3.59
CA ASN A 8 -5.30 34.28 -2.94
C ASN A 8 -5.67 33.05 -3.79
N LYS A 9 -5.67 33.17 -5.11
CA LYS A 9 -5.90 32.04 -6.02
C LYS A 9 -4.80 30.99 -5.91
N LEU A 10 -3.53 31.42 -5.92
CA LEU A 10 -2.37 30.54 -5.77
C LEU A 10 -2.40 29.78 -4.45
N GLU A 11 -2.70 30.47 -3.34
CA GLU A 11 -2.84 29.84 -2.02
C GLU A 11 -3.93 28.77 -2.02
N GLY A 12 -5.09 29.05 -2.64
CA GLY A 12 -6.16 28.08 -2.78
C GLY A 12 -5.71 26.80 -3.49
N TRP A 13 -4.98 26.93 -4.61
CA TRP A 13 -4.45 25.78 -5.34
C TRP A 13 -3.38 25.00 -4.57
N LEU A 14 -2.50 25.69 -3.85
CA LEU A 14 -1.51 25.05 -2.98
C LEU A 14 -2.19 24.23 -1.88
N ARG A 15 -3.22 24.77 -1.23
CA ARG A 15 -3.99 24.03 -0.22
C ARG A 15 -4.68 22.79 -0.79
N PHE A 16 -5.25 22.88 -2.00
CA PHE A 16 -5.82 21.70 -2.67
C PHE A 16 -4.75 20.65 -2.99
N TYR A 17 -3.58 21.06 -3.48
CA TYR A 17 -2.45 20.18 -3.72
C TYR A 17 -2.00 19.46 -2.43
N GLU A 18 -1.75 20.22 -1.36
CA GLU A 18 -1.33 19.69 -0.06
C GLU A 18 -2.35 18.69 0.50
N GLY A 19 -3.65 19.00 0.40
CA GLY A 19 -4.72 18.09 0.81
C GLY A 19 -4.64 16.75 0.08
N GLN A 20 -4.38 16.74 -1.23
CA GLN A 20 -4.20 15.49 -1.98
C GLN A 20 -2.96 14.71 -1.52
N ILE A 21 -1.83 15.38 -1.29
CA ILE A 21 -0.62 14.74 -0.77
C ILE A 21 -0.86 14.11 0.60
N GLU A 22 -1.64 14.76 1.47
CA GLU A 22 -2.00 14.19 2.76
C GLU A 22 -2.87 12.93 2.62
N HIS A 23 -3.84 12.93 1.69
CA HIS A 23 -4.63 11.73 1.37
C HIS A 23 -3.75 10.57 0.84
N VAL A 24 -2.76 10.85 0.00
CA VAL A 24 -1.77 9.85 -0.46
C VAL A 24 -1.05 9.21 0.73
N ARG A 25 -0.53 10.03 1.64
CA ARG A 25 0.19 9.57 2.85
C ARG A 25 -0.72 8.81 3.81
N HIS A 26 -1.97 9.25 3.95
CA HIS A 26 -2.95 8.61 4.79
C HIS A 26 -3.27 7.19 4.28
N HIS A 27 -3.53 7.02 2.99
CA HIS A 27 -3.78 5.69 2.42
C HIS A 27 -2.56 4.77 2.48
N GLU A 28 -1.35 5.31 2.33
CA GLU A 28 -0.12 4.53 2.51
C GLU A 28 0.04 4.07 3.97
N ARG A 29 -0.26 4.93 4.95
CA ARG A 29 -0.28 4.58 6.37
C ARG A 29 -1.31 3.49 6.68
N MET A 30 -2.55 3.65 6.20
CA MET A 30 -3.62 2.66 6.39
C MET A 30 -3.24 1.30 5.78
N ARG A 31 -2.60 1.29 4.61
CA ARG A 31 -2.10 0.07 3.97
C ARG A 31 -1.07 -0.67 4.82
N SER A 32 -0.07 0.06 5.34
CA SER A 32 0.97 -0.50 6.21
C SER A 32 0.37 -1.04 7.52
N GLN A 33 -0.50 -0.26 8.16
CA GLN A 33 -1.18 -0.66 9.39
C GLN A 33 -2.04 -1.92 9.20
N ALA A 34 -2.88 -1.96 8.15
CA ALA A 34 -3.72 -3.11 7.85
C ALA A 34 -2.87 -4.36 7.57
N THR A 35 -1.79 -4.24 6.78
CA THR A 35 -0.88 -5.35 6.53
C THR A 35 -0.27 -5.87 7.83
N ASN A 36 0.28 -4.97 8.66
CA ASN A 36 0.94 -5.35 9.91
C ASN A 36 -0.01 -6.12 10.84
N VAL A 37 -1.25 -5.66 10.98
CA VAL A 37 -2.27 -6.36 11.78
C VAL A 37 -2.53 -7.76 11.23
N VAL A 38 -2.76 -7.90 9.92
CA VAL A 38 -3.04 -9.21 9.29
C VAL A 38 -1.85 -10.16 9.44
N VAL A 39 -0.63 -9.67 9.24
CA VAL A 39 0.61 -10.46 9.35
C VAL A 39 0.84 -10.90 10.80
N VAL A 40 0.69 -10.00 11.77
CA VAL A 40 0.86 -10.33 13.20
C VAL A 40 -0.17 -11.37 13.66
N ILE A 41 -1.43 -11.21 13.27
CA ILE A 41 -2.47 -12.20 13.58
C ILE A 41 -2.13 -13.55 12.94
N SER A 42 -1.72 -13.56 11.67
CA SER A 42 -1.33 -14.79 10.98
C SER A 42 -0.15 -15.48 11.67
N ALA A 43 0.88 -14.72 12.06
CA ALA A 43 2.04 -15.23 12.79
C ALA A 43 1.66 -15.78 14.16
N ALA A 44 0.77 -15.12 14.90
CA ALA A 44 0.27 -15.60 16.19
C ALA A 44 -0.49 -16.93 16.04
N MET A 45 -1.32 -17.06 15.01
CA MET A 45 -2.03 -18.30 14.71
C MET A 45 -1.07 -19.44 14.34
N LEU A 46 -0.04 -19.16 13.54
CA LEU A 46 1.01 -20.13 13.22
C LEU A 46 1.80 -20.55 14.47
N ALA A 47 2.16 -19.60 15.33
CA ALA A 47 2.86 -19.88 16.58
C ALA A 47 2.01 -20.72 17.55
N PHE A 48 0.70 -20.46 17.61
CA PHE A 48 -0.25 -21.24 18.40
C PHE A 48 -0.35 -22.70 17.92
N LEU A 49 -0.41 -22.92 16.60
CA LEU A 49 -0.35 -24.27 16.04
C LEU A 49 0.98 -24.96 16.34
N ALA A 50 2.09 -24.24 16.20
CA ALA A 50 3.42 -24.80 16.48
C ALA A 50 3.63 -25.15 17.96
N SER A 51 3.05 -24.38 18.90
CA SER A 51 3.24 -24.57 20.34
C SER A 51 2.34 -25.64 20.95
N SER A 52 1.24 -26.00 20.29
CA SER A 52 0.26 -26.97 20.81
C SER A 52 0.75 -28.43 20.76
N GLY A 53 2.01 -28.69 20.41
CA GLY A 53 2.61 -30.03 20.37
C GLY A 53 1.97 -30.96 19.34
N THR A 54 0.98 -30.47 18.59
CA THR A 54 0.47 -31.11 17.40
C THR A 54 1.59 -31.04 16.38
N THR A 55 2.18 -32.18 16.05
CA THR A 55 3.34 -32.31 15.16
C THR A 55 2.96 -31.97 13.73
N VAL A 56 2.53 -30.73 13.42
CA VAL A 56 2.27 -30.16 12.08
C VAL A 56 1.25 -30.94 11.20
N LEU A 57 0.83 -32.14 11.61
CA LEU A 57 0.22 -33.18 10.79
C LEU A 57 -0.75 -34.05 11.61
N VAL A 58 -1.17 -33.62 12.81
CA VAL A 58 -2.24 -34.34 13.53
C VAL A 58 -3.58 -33.80 13.03
N HIS A 59 -4.45 -34.70 12.61
CA HIS A 59 -5.70 -34.44 11.88
C HIS A 59 -6.71 -33.80 12.80
N SER A 60 -6.48 -32.53 13.11
CA SER A 60 -7.33 -31.76 13.98
C SER A 60 -8.14 -30.82 13.13
N SER A 61 -9.46 -30.84 13.34
CA SER A 61 -10.37 -29.82 12.81
C SER A 61 -9.91 -28.40 13.15
N VAL A 62 -9.16 -28.23 14.25
CA VAL A 62 -8.54 -26.97 14.65
C VAL A 62 -7.48 -26.52 13.64
N SER A 63 -6.60 -27.41 13.16
CA SER A 63 -5.54 -27.07 12.18
C SER A 63 -6.14 -26.65 10.85
N ILE A 64 -7.20 -27.32 10.40
CA ILE A 64 -7.97 -26.94 9.20
C ILE A 64 -8.58 -25.55 9.39
N ALA A 65 -9.28 -25.32 10.50
CA ALA A 65 -9.93 -24.04 10.79
C ALA A 65 -8.92 -22.88 10.83
N VAL A 66 -7.78 -23.07 11.50
CA VAL A 66 -6.72 -22.06 11.57
C VAL A 66 -6.08 -21.83 10.19
N GLY A 67 -5.78 -22.88 9.42
CA GLY A 67 -5.25 -22.76 8.07
C GLY A 67 -6.18 -21.97 7.14
N LEU A 68 -7.48 -22.30 7.15
CA LEU A 68 -8.51 -21.57 6.39
C LEU A 68 -8.64 -20.11 6.85
N PHE A 69 -8.59 -19.86 8.15
CA PHE A 69 -8.61 -18.49 8.68
C PHE A 69 -7.42 -17.67 8.17
N ILE A 70 -6.20 -18.24 8.19
CA ILE A 70 -5.00 -17.59 7.65
C ILE A 70 -5.17 -17.27 6.16
N VAL A 71 -5.73 -18.20 5.37
CA VAL A 71 -6.02 -17.98 3.94
C VAL A 71 -6.95 -16.78 3.77
N VAL A 72 -8.11 -16.79 4.44
CA VAL A 72 -9.11 -15.73 4.33
C VAL A 72 -8.56 -14.38 4.79
N ALA A 73 -7.85 -14.35 5.92
CA ALA A 73 -7.24 -13.13 6.44
C ALA A 73 -6.22 -12.53 5.46
N ASN A 74 -5.44 -13.35 4.76
CA ASN A 74 -4.45 -12.87 3.81
C ASN A 74 -5.04 -12.52 2.44
N ILE A 75 -6.12 -13.17 1.99
CA ILE A 75 -6.91 -12.68 0.85
C ILE A 75 -7.43 -11.28 1.16
N TYR A 76 -8.02 -11.10 2.34
CA TYR A 76 -8.50 -9.78 2.80
C TYR A 76 -7.35 -8.75 2.84
N GLY A 77 -6.21 -9.10 3.44
CA GLY A 77 -5.04 -8.22 3.48
C GLY A 77 -4.54 -7.81 2.09
N CYS A 78 -4.48 -8.75 1.15
CA CYS A 78 -4.10 -8.50 -0.24
C CYS A 78 -5.07 -7.52 -0.94
N LEU A 79 -6.37 -7.75 -0.79
CA LEU A 79 -7.41 -6.89 -1.37
C LEU A 79 -7.39 -5.49 -0.76
N MET A 80 -7.32 -5.37 0.56
CA MET A 80 -7.24 -4.08 1.25
C MET A 80 -5.98 -3.30 0.87
N SER A 81 -4.84 -3.98 0.80
CA SER A 81 -3.58 -3.36 0.38
C SER A 81 -3.66 -2.82 -1.05
N SER A 82 -4.24 -3.60 -1.95
CA SER A 82 -4.48 -3.21 -3.34
C SER A 82 -5.45 -2.02 -3.44
N LYS A 83 -6.51 -2.02 -2.62
CA LYS A 83 -7.51 -0.94 -2.62
C LYS A 83 -6.93 0.38 -2.14
N HIS A 84 -6.12 0.35 -1.09
CA HIS A 84 -5.44 1.56 -0.61
C HIS A 84 -4.37 2.05 -1.59
N TYR A 85 -3.70 1.14 -2.31
CA TYR A 85 -2.77 1.51 -3.38
C TYR A 85 -3.50 2.22 -4.54
N GLU A 86 -4.65 1.71 -4.98
CA GLU A 86 -5.48 2.34 -6.01
C GLU A 86 -5.89 3.76 -5.60
N ARG A 87 -6.42 3.92 -4.38
CA ARG A 87 -6.82 5.24 -3.86
C ARG A 87 -5.65 6.20 -3.70
N SER A 88 -4.52 5.72 -3.18
CA SER A 88 -3.30 6.51 -3.09
C SER A 88 -2.83 6.99 -4.47
N ARG A 89 -2.89 6.12 -5.50
CA ARG A 89 -2.55 6.50 -6.87
C ARG A 89 -3.49 7.56 -7.43
N LEU A 90 -4.80 7.41 -7.22
CA LEU A 90 -5.80 8.40 -7.63
C LEU A 90 -5.47 9.79 -7.07
N HIS A 91 -5.23 9.89 -5.75
CA HIS A 91 -4.89 11.17 -5.12
C HIS A 91 -3.53 11.72 -5.61
N ALA A 92 -2.55 10.86 -5.88
CA ALA A 92 -1.27 11.27 -6.44
C ALA A 92 -1.42 11.84 -7.86
N ASP A 93 -2.29 11.25 -8.69
CA ASP A 93 -2.56 11.70 -10.05
C ASP A 93 -3.30 13.05 -10.03
N VAL A 94 -4.27 13.24 -9.13
CA VAL A 94 -4.95 14.53 -8.93
C VAL A 94 -3.96 15.59 -8.42
N ALA A 95 -3.12 15.25 -7.44
CA ALA A 95 -2.06 16.16 -6.96
C ALA A 95 -1.13 16.59 -8.09
N ALA A 96 -0.76 15.69 -9.00
CA ALA A 96 0.06 16.01 -10.15
C ALA A 96 -0.61 17.05 -11.08
N LYS A 97 -1.95 16.99 -11.25
CA LYS A 97 -2.70 17.99 -12.02
C LYS A 97 -2.72 19.34 -11.32
N TYR A 98 -2.94 19.40 -10.01
CA TYR A 98 -2.85 20.65 -9.26
C TYR A 98 -1.45 21.27 -9.32
N ARG A 99 -0.41 20.44 -9.27
CA ARG A 99 0.97 20.94 -9.41
C ARG A 99 1.21 21.64 -10.75
N ILE A 100 0.67 21.12 -11.86
CA ILE A 100 0.77 21.77 -13.18
C ILE A 100 0.11 23.15 -13.15
N VAL A 101 -1.09 23.25 -12.57
CA VAL A 101 -1.81 24.53 -12.44
C VAL A 101 -1.01 25.52 -11.58
N VAL A 102 -0.53 25.09 -10.42
CA VAL A 102 0.32 25.91 -9.54
C VAL A 102 1.56 26.38 -10.28
N SER A 103 2.26 25.48 -10.98
CA SER A 103 3.48 25.83 -11.73
C SER A 103 3.22 26.85 -12.84
N SER A 104 2.03 26.83 -13.46
CA SER A 104 1.67 27.81 -14.50
C SER A 104 1.32 29.21 -13.96
N MET A 105 1.09 29.32 -12.65
CA MET A 105 0.74 30.57 -11.98
C MET A 105 1.95 31.30 -11.38
N ILE A 106 3.09 30.63 -11.31
CA ILE A 106 4.34 31.19 -10.77
C ILE A 106 5.26 31.48 -11.96
N SER A 107 5.89 32.67 -11.95
CA SER A 107 6.77 33.20 -13.01
C SER A 107 7.83 32.21 -13.55
N ASP A 108 8.34 32.47 -14.76
CA ASP A 108 9.24 31.64 -15.59
C ASP A 108 10.50 31.07 -14.88
N GLU A 109 10.95 31.62 -13.74
CA GLU A 109 12.03 31.02 -12.95
C GLU A 109 11.69 29.60 -12.41
N VAL A 110 10.41 29.25 -12.32
CA VAL A 110 9.93 27.93 -11.87
C VAL A 110 9.98 26.86 -12.97
N HIS A 111 10.30 27.21 -14.23
CA HIS A 111 10.61 26.21 -15.27
C HIS A 111 11.73 25.23 -14.84
N ASN A 112 12.58 25.66 -13.90
CA ASN A 112 13.63 24.84 -13.30
C ASN A 112 13.09 23.71 -12.40
N ALA A 113 11.92 23.86 -11.78
CA ALA A 113 11.40 22.87 -10.82
C ALA A 113 10.99 21.54 -11.47
N GLU A 114 10.38 21.58 -12.65
CA GLU A 114 10.02 20.38 -13.40
C GLU A 114 11.26 19.71 -14.02
N GLU A 115 12.26 20.50 -14.41
CA GLU A 115 13.56 20.00 -14.87
C GLU A 115 14.33 19.30 -13.75
N VAL A 116 14.41 19.90 -12.55
CA VAL A 116 14.96 19.30 -11.33
C VAL A 116 14.22 18.00 -10.97
N ARG A 117 12.89 17.97 -11.13
CA ARG A 117 12.12 16.74 -10.91
C ARG A 117 12.46 15.66 -11.93
N ARG A 118 12.58 16.03 -13.20
CA ARG A 118 12.88 15.11 -14.31
C ARG A 118 14.29 14.53 -14.16
N SER A 119 15.28 15.35 -13.83
CA SER A 119 16.66 14.90 -13.58
C SER A 119 16.71 13.96 -12.37
N ALA A 120 16.05 14.31 -11.26
CA ALA A 120 15.95 13.44 -10.09
C ALA A 120 15.26 12.10 -10.41
N HIS A 121 14.20 12.10 -11.24
CA HIS A 121 13.53 10.86 -11.65
C HIS A 121 14.42 9.98 -12.54
N GLN A 122 15.17 10.59 -13.46
CA GLN A 122 16.12 9.88 -14.32
C GLN A 122 17.25 9.25 -13.53
N GLU A 123 17.81 9.97 -12.55
CA GLU A 123 18.82 9.42 -11.64
C GLU A 123 18.27 8.26 -10.80
N HIS A 124 17.08 8.44 -10.23
CA HIS A 124 16.45 7.43 -9.39
C HIS A 124 16.08 6.15 -10.19
N SER A 125 15.66 6.29 -11.45
CA SER A 125 15.27 5.16 -12.32
C SER A 125 16.39 4.14 -12.59
N LYS A 126 17.66 4.50 -12.31
CA LYS A 126 18.82 3.62 -12.48
C LYS A 126 18.95 2.57 -11.37
N MET A 127 18.20 2.68 -10.27
CA MET A 127 18.28 1.74 -9.15
C MET A 127 17.43 0.49 -9.41
N LEU A 128 18.01 -0.71 -9.25
CA LEU A 128 17.35 -2.00 -9.53
C LEU A 128 16.01 -2.19 -8.79
N LEU A 129 15.91 -1.69 -7.56
CA LEU A 129 14.70 -1.77 -6.71
C LEU A 129 13.53 -0.89 -7.19
N THR A 130 13.76 0.08 -8.08
CA THR A 130 12.67 0.94 -8.60
C THR A 130 11.75 0.22 -9.57
N ARG A 131 12.20 -0.91 -10.14
CA ARG A 131 11.39 -1.73 -11.06
C ARG A 131 10.32 -2.53 -10.35
N ILE A 132 10.54 -2.89 -9.08
CA ILE A 132 9.56 -3.62 -8.28
C ILE A 132 8.60 -2.60 -7.68
N LYS A 133 7.36 -2.55 -8.19
CA LYS A 133 6.36 -1.67 -7.59
C LYS A 133 6.08 -2.16 -6.18
N ALA A 134 6.11 -1.27 -5.19
CA ALA A 134 5.86 -1.60 -3.79
C ALA A 134 4.60 -2.47 -3.62
N ASN A 135 3.52 -2.20 -4.37
CA ASN A 135 2.30 -3.00 -4.36
C ASN A 135 2.53 -4.52 -4.54
N TRP A 136 3.47 -4.92 -5.40
CA TRP A 136 3.80 -6.33 -5.61
C TRP A 136 4.45 -6.98 -4.39
N LEU A 137 5.26 -6.23 -3.64
CA LEU A 137 5.88 -6.74 -2.41
C LEU A 137 4.80 -7.04 -1.36
N TRP A 138 3.85 -6.12 -1.20
CA TRP A 138 2.74 -6.29 -0.25
C TRP A 138 1.80 -7.42 -0.64
N SER A 139 1.39 -7.48 -1.91
CA SER A 139 0.56 -8.59 -2.41
C SER A 139 1.29 -9.93 -2.32
N GLY A 140 2.58 -9.96 -2.67
CA GLY A 140 3.43 -11.15 -2.59
C GLY A 140 3.54 -11.69 -1.16
N LEU A 141 3.68 -10.82 -0.17
CA LEU A 141 3.70 -11.19 1.25
C LEU A 141 2.40 -11.91 1.66
N HIS A 142 1.24 -11.33 1.33
CA HIS A 142 -0.05 -11.95 1.63
C HIS A 142 -0.27 -13.25 0.88
N ILE A 143 0.11 -13.33 -0.39
CA ILE A 143 0.02 -14.56 -1.19
C ILE A 143 0.88 -15.66 -0.55
N LEU A 144 2.10 -15.34 -0.12
CA LEU A 144 3.01 -16.27 0.54
C LEU A 144 2.41 -16.81 1.85
N ILE A 145 1.93 -15.94 2.74
CA ILE A 145 1.35 -16.36 4.02
C ILE A 145 0.04 -17.12 3.80
N GLY A 146 -0.79 -16.69 2.85
CA GLY A 146 -2.01 -17.41 2.44
C GLY A 146 -1.69 -18.81 1.93
N PHE A 147 -0.62 -18.97 1.14
CA PHE A 147 -0.17 -20.28 0.66
C PHE A 147 0.25 -21.20 1.82
N ILE A 148 0.94 -20.67 2.84
CA ILE A 148 1.26 -21.42 4.06
C ILE A 148 -0.02 -21.90 4.76
N GLY A 149 -1.02 -21.02 4.92
CA GLY A 149 -2.31 -21.40 5.51
C GLY A 149 -3.04 -22.48 4.70
N ALA A 150 -3.01 -22.39 3.37
CA ALA A 150 -3.60 -23.39 2.48
C ALA A 150 -2.88 -24.73 2.59
N ALA A 151 -1.55 -24.73 2.67
CA ALA A 151 -0.75 -25.95 2.87
C ALA A 151 -1.10 -26.63 4.21
N ILE A 152 -1.28 -25.85 5.30
CA ILE A 152 -1.70 -26.39 6.60
C ILE A 152 -3.08 -27.04 6.50
N ALA A 153 -4.05 -26.36 5.91
CA ALA A 153 -5.41 -26.87 5.77
C ALA A 153 -5.45 -28.14 4.90
N TRP A 154 -4.70 -28.15 3.79
CA TRP A 154 -4.62 -29.30 2.88
C TRP A 154 -4.02 -30.54 3.55
N ASN A 155 -2.85 -30.40 4.18
CA ASN A 155 -2.19 -31.52 4.86
C ASN A 155 -3.03 -32.06 6.02
N SER A 156 -3.86 -31.23 6.65
CA SER A 156 -4.74 -31.65 7.73
C SER A 156 -6.02 -32.36 7.26
N ALA A 157 -6.38 -32.25 5.97
CA ALA A 157 -7.62 -32.81 5.41
C ALA A 157 -7.41 -34.09 4.56
N GLY A 158 -6.19 -34.30 4.04
CA GLY A 158 -5.87 -35.38 3.09
C GLY A 158 -5.43 -36.70 3.72
N SER A 159 -5.45 -36.81 5.04
CA SER A 159 -5.11 -38.03 5.77
C SER A 159 -6.21 -38.35 6.77
#